data_AF-A0A7V9WLX1-F1
#
_entry.id   AF-A0A7V9WLX1-F1
#
_cell.length_a   1.000
_cell.length_b   1.000
_cell.length_c   1.000
_cell.angle_alpha   90.00
_cell.angle_beta   90.00
_cell.angle_gamma   90.00
#
_symmetry.space_group_name_H-M   'P 1'
#
loop_
_entity.id
_entity.type
_entity.pdbx_description
1 polymer ?
#
loop_
_entity_poly.entity_id
_entity_poly.type
_entity_poly.pdbx_seq_one_letter_code
_entity_poly.pdbx_strand_id
1 'polypeptide(L)'
;MSEPVTNQDTPPLGSVTLRGDGTRDAELVFAFPRDDELNAAVKELPGRWFDWRRRHWRVPADPRVGPALGELLAQFPSLVAAPEVRAWMSDSHRWRGIVSVSAQDGRGTFVVRTLSGDEPDELPEGHKPGDGHLLLVAFDADTAERLQNLKGADLDDPARACARELR
;
A
#
# COMPACT_ATOMS: atom_id res chain seq x y z
N MET A 1 -39.22 3.13 27.86
CA MET A 1 -37.87 2.54 28.07
C MET A 1 -37.68 1.56 26.93
N SER A 2 -36.97 1.97 25.89
CA SER A 2 -36.68 1.11 24.73
C SER A 2 -35.42 0.33 25.04
N GLU A 3 -35.50 -1.00 24.96
CA GLU A 3 -34.35 -1.89 25.13
C GLU A 3 -33.34 -1.65 24.00
N PRO A 4 -32.02 -1.67 24.29
CA PRO A 4 -31.01 -1.60 23.25
C PRO A 4 -31.01 -2.90 22.44
N VAL A 5 -31.14 -2.78 21.11
CA VAL A 5 -30.90 -3.88 20.18
C VAL A 5 -29.46 -4.35 20.37
N THR A 6 -29.30 -5.54 20.95
CA THR A 6 -28.03 -6.27 20.96
C THR A 6 -27.67 -6.58 19.51
N ASN A 7 -26.62 -5.93 19.03
CA ASN A 7 -26.01 -6.16 17.73
C ASN A 7 -25.72 -7.66 17.62
N GLN A 8 -26.40 -8.37 16.73
CA GLN A 8 -26.29 -9.82 16.65
C GLN A 8 -24.93 -10.21 16.08
N ASP A 9 -24.22 -11.07 16.82
CA ASP A 9 -23.01 -11.79 16.42
C ASP A 9 -23.34 -12.70 15.21
N THR A 10 -23.31 -12.14 14.00
CA THR A 10 -23.31 -12.94 12.78
C THR A 10 -21.99 -13.73 12.75
N PRO A 11 -22.04 -15.08 12.70
CA PRO A 11 -20.82 -15.88 12.63
C PRO A 11 -20.04 -15.52 11.36
N PRO A 12 -18.71 -15.46 11.41
CA PRO A 12 -17.90 -15.08 10.27
C PRO A 12 -18.15 -16.03 9.10
N LEU A 13 -18.53 -15.47 7.95
CA LEU A 13 -18.67 -16.21 6.70
C LEU A 13 -17.29 -16.60 6.16
N GLY A 14 -16.24 -15.86 6.50
CA GLY A 14 -14.89 -16.25 6.15
C GLY A 14 -13.83 -15.42 6.86
N SER A 15 -12.58 -15.68 6.50
CA SER A 15 -11.43 -14.99 7.07
C SER A 15 -10.46 -14.52 6.00
N VAL A 16 -9.81 -13.39 6.26
CA VAL A 16 -8.61 -12.95 5.54
C VAL A 16 -7.41 -13.06 6.48
N THR A 17 -6.39 -13.81 6.06
CA THR A 17 -5.13 -13.99 6.82
C THR A 17 -3.95 -13.51 5.99
N LEU A 18 -2.86 -13.16 6.66
CA LEU A 18 -1.61 -12.79 6.00
C LEU A 18 -0.65 -13.99 6.02
N ARG A 19 -0.01 -14.27 4.89
CA ARG A 19 0.99 -15.33 4.76
C ARG A 19 2.28 -14.78 4.18
N GLY A 20 3.42 -15.08 4.81
CA GLY A 20 4.76 -14.71 4.34
C GLY A 20 5.48 -13.80 5.32
N ASP A 21 6.81 -13.76 5.20
CA ASP A 21 7.70 -13.26 6.26
C ASP A 21 8.19 -11.82 5.99
N GLY A 22 7.44 -11.03 5.20
CA GLY A 22 7.77 -9.65 4.87
C GLY A 22 6.93 -9.08 3.73
N THR A 23 6.91 -7.74 3.57
CA THR A 23 5.98 -7.06 2.64
C THR A 23 6.17 -7.38 1.15
N ARG A 24 7.34 -7.91 0.73
CA ARG A 24 7.60 -8.19 -0.70
C ARG A 24 7.00 -9.51 -1.19
N ASP A 25 6.89 -10.51 -0.30
CA ASP A 25 6.35 -11.84 -0.63
C ASP A 25 5.10 -12.20 0.19
N ALA A 26 4.57 -11.24 0.95
CA ALA A 26 3.37 -11.45 1.72
C ALA A 26 2.13 -11.57 0.82
N GLU A 27 1.24 -12.48 1.17
CA GLU A 27 -0.01 -12.75 0.48
C GLU A 27 -1.18 -12.61 1.45
N LEU A 28 -2.22 -11.90 1.03
CA LEU A 28 -3.54 -11.97 1.63
C LEU A 28 -4.23 -13.25 1.16
N VAL A 29 -4.76 -14.01 2.10
CA VAL A 29 -5.41 -15.29 1.86
C VAL A 29 -6.86 -15.19 2.27
N PHE A 30 -7.76 -15.29 1.29
CA PHE A 30 -9.19 -15.23 1.53
C PHE A 30 -9.76 -16.64 1.56
N ALA A 31 -10.25 -17.03 2.73
CA ALA A 31 -10.89 -18.32 2.95
C ALA A 31 -12.35 -18.11 3.35
N PHE A 32 -13.27 -18.41 2.44
CA PHE A 32 -14.70 -18.31 2.65
C PHE A 32 -15.42 -19.42 1.84
N PRO A 33 -16.60 -19.90 2.26
CA PRO A 33 -17.47 -20.75 1.45
C PRO A 33 -17.83 -20.08 0.13
N ARG A 34 -18.40 -20.83 -0.81
CA ARG A 34 -18.80 -20.25 -2.09
C ARG A 34 -19.85 -19.15 -1.87
N ASP A 35 -19.45 -17.93 -2.20
CA ASP A 35 -20.29 -16.74 -2.23
C ASP A 35 -19.99 -15.99 -3.53
N ASP A 36 -20.99 -15.83 -4.40
CA ASP A 36 -20.78 -15.31 -5.76
C ASP A 36 -20.49 -13.80 -5.74
N GLU A 37 -21.04 -13.05 -4.79
CA GLU A 37 -20.82 -11.59 -4.65
C GLU A 37 -19.42 -11.31 -4.09
N LEU A 38 -19.04 -12.02 -3.03
CA LEU A 38 -17.70 -11.90 -2.45
C LEU A 38 -16.63 -12.40 -3.43
N ASN A 39 -16.90 -13.45 -4.19
CA ASN A 39 -16.01 -13.88 -5.28
C ASN A 39 -15.84 -12.81 -6.36
N ALA A 40 -16.91 -12.10 -6.73
CA ALA A 40 -16.82 -11.00 -7.68
C ALA A 40 -15.99 -9.85 -7.12
N ALA A 41 -16.19 -9.46 -5.85
CA ALA A 41 -15.41 -8.40 -5.21
C ALA A 41 -13.91 -8.73 -5.12
N VAL A 42 -13.56 -9.96 -4.71
CA VAL A 42 -12.14 -10.40 -4.65
C VAL A 42 -11.51 -10.43 -6.06
N LYS A 43 -12.30 -10.68 -7.11
CA LYS A 43 -11.85 -10.60 -8.49
C LYS A 43 -11.57 -9.17 -8.96
N GLU A 44 -11.86 -8.12 -8.21
CA GLU A 44 -11.45 -6.77 -8.58
C GLU A 44 -10.07 -6.38 -8.01
N LEU A 45 -9.54 -7.16 -7.05
CA LEU A 45 -8.25 -6.86 -6.42
C LEU A 45 -7.07 -7.06 -7.40
N PRO A 46 -6.06 -6.17 -7.41
CA PRO A 46 -4.93 -6.31 -8.33
C PRO A 46 -4.05 -7.51 -7.96
N GLY A 47 -3.54 -8.21 -8.98
CA GLY A 47 -2.63 -9.35 -8.78
C GLY A 47 -3.25 -10.62 -8.17
N ARG A 48 -4.58 -10.68 -7.96
CA ARG A 48 -5.22 -11.87 -7.41
C ARG A 48 -5.03 -13.11 -8.27
N TRP A 49 -4.99 -14.26 -7.61
CA TRP A 49 -5.05 -15.58 -8.23
C TRP A 49 -5.78 -16.57 -7.32
N PHE A 50 -6.31 -17.65 -7.90
CA PHE A 50 -7.05 -18.66 -7.16
C PHE A 50 -6.18 -19.91 -6.92
N ASP A 51 -5.94 -20.24 -5.64
CA ASP A 51 -5.26 -21.47 -5.23
C ASP A 51 -6.25 -22.63 -5.33
N TRP A 52 -6.31 -23.27 -6.51
CA TRP A 52 -7.24 -24.38 -6.79
C TRP A 52 -7.09 -25.56 -5.81
N ARG A 53 -5.87 -25.77 -5.29
CA ARG A 53 -5.57 -26.90 -4.39
C ARG A 53 -6.13 -26.66 -3.00
N ARG A 54 -6.07 -25.42 -2.51
CA ARG A 54 -6.64 -25.04 -1.21
C ARG A 54 -8.06 -24.46 -1.33
N ARG A 55 -8.52 -24.15 -2.55
CA ARG A 55 -9.79 -23.49 -2.87
C ARG A 55 -9.94 -22.12 -2.21
N HIS A 56 -8.86 -21.33 -2.21
CA HIS A 56 -8.83 -19.99 -1.62
C HIS A 56 -8.34 -18.97 -2.64
N TRP A 57 -8.74 -17.71 -2.47
CA TRP A 57 -8.10 -16.62 -3.20
C TRP A 57 -6.82 -16.16 -2.52
N ARG A 58 -5.88 -15.72 -3.36
CA ARG A 58 -4.58 -15.19 -2.97
C ARG A 58 -4.41 -13.84 -3.65
N VAL A 59 -3.95 -12.86 -2.89
CA VAL A 59 -3.68 -11.52 -3.40
C VAL A 59 -2.33 -11.07 -2.85
N PRO A 60 -1.41 -10.55 -3.67
CA PRO A 60 -0.19 -9.95 -3.15
C PRO A 60 -0.52 -8.86 -2.12
N ALA A 61 0.18 -8.84 -0.98
CA ALA A 61 0.01 -7.83 0.05
C ALA A 61 0.75 -6.52 -0.32
N ASP A 62 0.54 -6.06 -1.56
CA ASP A 62 0.99 -4.77 -2.06
C ASP A 62 0.21 -3.66 -1.34
N PRO A 63 0.86 -2.62 -0.80
CA PRO A 63 0.18 -1.51 -0.13
C PRO A 63 -0.95 -0.86 -0.90
N ARG A 64 -0.88 -0.87 -2.24
CA ARG A 64 -1.93 -0.34 -3.12
C ARG A 64 -3.23 -1.13 -3.01
N VAL A 65 -3.18 -2.37 -2.55
CA VAL A 65 -4.35 -3.21 -2.27
C VAL A 65 -5.07 -2.77 -1.00
N GLY A 66 -4.37 -2.12 -0.05
CA GLY A 66 -4.90 -1.75 1.27
C GLY A 66 -6.23 -1.00 1.22
N PRO A 67 -6.36 0.09 0.44
CA PRO A 67 -7.61 0.82 0.30
C PRO A 67 -8.77 -0.06 -0.23
N ALA A 68 -8.53 -0.80 -1.33
CA ALA A 68 -9.54 -1.69 -1.92
C ALA A 68 -9.94 -2.83 -0.96
N LEU A 69 -9.01 -3.34 -0.15
CA LEU A 69 -9.32 -4.30 0.90
C LEU A 69 -10.19 -3.68 2.00
N GLY A 70 -9.93 -2.43 2.38
CA GLY A 70 -10.74 -1.68 3.34
C GLY A 70 -12.19 -1.54 2.89
N GLU A 71 -12.40 -1.13 1.65
CA GLU A 71 -13.73 -1.04 1.04
C GLU A 71 -14.43 -2.40 1.01
N LEU A 72 -13.72 -3.46 0.59
CA LEU A 72 -14.25 -4.82 0.55
C LEU A 72 -14.68 -5.30 1.95
N LEU A 73 -13.84 -5.11 2.98
CA LEU A 73 -14.18 -5.52 4.35
C LEU A 73 -15.35 -4.70 4.93
N ALA A 74 -15.51 -3.44 4.52
CA ALA A 74 -16.67 -2.63 4.89
C ALA A 74 -17.95 -3.12 4.19
N GLN A 75 -17.86 -3.56 2.93
CA GLN A 75 -18.98 -4.13 2.17
C GLN A 75 -19.39 -5.51 2.68
N PHE A 76 -18.43 -6.33 3.15
CA PHE A 76 -18.67 -7.69 3.64
C PHE A 76 -18.25 -7.85 5.12
N PRO A 77 -19.05 -7.35 6.09
CA PRO A 77 -18.71 -7.43 7.53
C PRO A 77 -18.54 -8.85 8.07
N SER A 78 -19.11 -9.85 7.39
CA SER A 78 -18.97 -11.26 7.73
C SER A 78 -17.62 -11.85 7.30
N LEU A 79 -16.82 -11.15 6.51
CA LEU A 79 -15.45 -11.52 6.16
C LEU A 79 -14.49 -10.88 7.18
N VAL A 80 -13.92 -11.71 8.06
CA VAL A 80 -13.14 -11.19 9.18
C VAL A 80 -11.65 -11.16 8.84
N ALA A 81 -11.07 -9.97 8.83
CA ALA A 81 -9.62 -9.79 8.75
C ALA A 81 -8.96 -10.16 10.08
N ALA A 82 -7.99 -11.07 10.02
CA ALA A 82 -7.14 -11.45 11.13
C ALA A 82 -6.28 -10.26 11.63
N PRO A 83 -5.80 -10.27 12.89
CA PRO A 83 -5.07 -9.14 13.47
C PRO A 83 -3.86 -8.68 12.64
N GLU A 84 -3.12 -9.62 12.06
CA GLU A 84 -1.96 -9.35 11.21
C GLU A 84 -2.34 -8.64 9.89
N VAL A 85 -3.52 -8.92 9.34
CA VAL A 85 -4.05 -8.22 8.16
C VAL A 85 -4.41 -6.80 8.54
N ARG A 86 -5.06 -6.57 9.69
CA ARG A 86 -5.40 -5.22 10.15
C ARG A 86 -4.16 -4.39 10.45
N ALA A 87 -3.13 -5.00 11.05
CA ALA A 87 -1.84 -4.36 11.27
C ALA A 87 -1.18 -3.98 9.94
N TRP A 88 -1.14 -4.90 8.98
CA TRP A 88 -0.65 -4.63 7.63
C TRP A 88 -1.45 -3.51 6.95
N MET A 89 -2.78 -3.49 7.07
CA MET A 89 -3.62 -2.43 6.50
C MET A 89 -3.28 -1.07 7.11
N SER A 90 -3.17 -0.99 8.43
CA SER A 90 -2.78 0.24 9.12
C SER A 90 -1.43 0.77 8.64
N ASP A 91 -0.48 -0.13 8.32
CA ASP A 91 0.81 0.24 7.75
C ASP A 91 0.71 0.54 6.24
N SER A 92 -0.21 -0.09 5.50
CA SER A 92 -0.39 0.12 4.06
C SER A 92 -0.94 1.51 3.71
N HIS A 93 -1.67 2.13 4.64
CA HIS A 93 -2.14 3.51 4.51
C HIS A 93 -1.00 4.54 4.67
N ARG A 94 0.15 4.13 5.20
CA ARG A 94 1.30 5.03 5.29
C ARG A 94 1.84 5.30 3.90
N TRP A 95 2.22 6.55 3.68
CA TRP A 95 2.89 6.93 2.45
C TRP A 95 4.15 6.10 2.23
N ARG A 96 4.31 5.62 1.00
CA ARG A 96 5.56 5.03 0.52
C ARG A 96 5.93 5.62 -0.82
N GLY A 97 7.18 6.03 -0.95
CA GLY A 97 7.73 6.57 -2.19
C GLY A 97 9.07 5.95 -2.52
N ILE A 98 9.38 5.82 -3.80
CA ILE A 98 10.75 5.56 -4.27
C ILE A 98 11.34 6.88 -4.74
N VAL A 99 12.54 7.17 -4.25
CA VAL A 99 13.34 8.31 -4.69
C VAL A 99 14.42 7.80 -5.62
N SER A 100 14.46 8.35 -6.83
CA SER A 100 15.49 8.12 -7.83
C SER A 100 16.11 9.43 -8.27
N VAL A 101 17.09 9.38 -9.15
CA VAL A 101 17.69 10.56 -9.79
C VAL A 101 17.55 10.46 -11.31
N SER A 102 17.28 11.59 -11.93
CA SER A 102 17.21 11.73 -13.38
C SER A 102 18.01 12.95 -13.82
N ALA A 103 18.57 12.90 -15.02
CA ALA A 103 19.11 14.08 -15.67
C ALA A 103 18.02 14.72 -16.53
N GLN A 104 17.59 15.93 -16.16
CA GLN A 104 16.64 16.74 -16.92
C GLN A 104 17.38 17.97 -17.43
N ASP A 105 17.40 18.20 -18.74
CA ASP A 105 18.08 19.33 -19.39
C ASP A 105 19.54 19.53 -18.94
N GLY A 106 20.27 18.42 -18.75
CA GLY A 106 21.67 18.43 -18.32
C GLY A 106 21.88 18.76 -16.84
N ARG A 107 20.82 18.84 -16.04
CA ARG A 107 20.86 19.03 -14.59
C ARG A 107 20.32 17.79 -13.89
N GLY A 108 20.89 17.46 -12.73
CA GLY A 108 20.31 16.45 -11.85
C GLY A 108 18.97 16.92 -11.31
N THR A 109 18.05 15.97 -11.14
CA THR A 109 16.73 16.15 -10.53
C THR A 109 16.44 14.91 -9.69
N PHE A 110 15.96 15.08 -8.46
CA PHE A 110 15.41 13.98 -7.71
C PHE A 110 13.99 13.68 -8.20
N VAL A 111 13.69 12.41 -8.40
CA VAL A 111 12.38 11.92 -8.84
C VAL A 111 11.78 11.12 -7.72
N VAL A 112 10.69 11.63 -7.14
CA VAL A 112 9.92 10.91 -6.13
C VAL A 112 8.71 10.29 -6.83
N ARG A 113 8.57 8.98 -6.71
CA ARG A 113 7.39 8.26 -7.18
C ARG A 113 6.60 7.73 -5.99
N THR A 114 5.42 8.27 -5.77
CA THR A 114 4.48 7.75 -4.76
C THR A 114 4.00 6.37 -5.19
N LEU A 115 4.21 5.38 -4.33
CA LEU A 115 3.77 4.00 -4.53
C LEU A 115 2.42 3.73 -3.87
N SER A 116 2.18 4.30 -2.68
CA SER A 116 0.97 4.14 -1.89
C SER A 116 0.82 5.25 -0.87
N GLY A 117 -0.40 5.42 -0.34
CA GLY A 117 -0.73 6.44 0.65
C GLY A 117 -0.73 7.85 0.09
N ASP A 118 -1.20 8.79 0.91
CA ASP A 118 -1.23 10.21 0.57
C ASP A 118 0.16 10.83 0.74
N GLU A 119 0.52 11.75 -0.15
CA GLU A 119 1.81 12.45 -0.07
C GLU A 119 1.94 13.25 1.23
N PRO A 120 3.03 13.06 2.00
CA PRO A 120 3.23 13.77 3.26
C PRO A 120 3.57 15.23 3.01
N ASP A 121 3.10 16.11 3.91
CA ASP A 121 3.35 17.56 3.84
C ASP A 121 4.85 17.90 3.95
N GLU A 122 5.66 16.98 4.49
CA GLU A 122 7.11 17.12 4.59
C GLU A 122 7.85 16.87 3.26
N LEU A 123 7.16 16.43 2.20
CA LEU A 123 7.76 16.32 0.87
C LEU A 123 8.27 17.68 0.41
N PRO A 124 9.49 17.76 -0.14
CA PRO A 124 9.98 18.98 -0.76
C PRO A 124 9.03 19.45 -1.87
N GLU A 125 8.83 20.76 -1.99
CA GLU A 125 8.07 21.32 -3.11
C GLU A 125 8.71 20.92 -4.44
N GLY A 126 7.87 20.66 -5.44
CA GLY A 126 8.34 20.17 -6.72
C GLY A 126 7.31 20.29 -7.83
N HIS A 127 7.75 19.92 -9.03
CA HIS A 127 6.92 19.88 -10.22
C HIS A 127 6.37 18.47 -10.42
N LYS A 128 5.06 18.34 -10.64
CA LYS A 128 4.43 17.05 -11.00
C LYS A 128 4.18 16.97 -12.50
N PRO A 129 5.00 16.24 -13.27
CA PRO A 129 4.75 16.06 -14.69
C PRO A 129 3.68 14.99 -14.92
N GLY A 130 2.59 15.34 -15.62
CA GLY A 130 1.55 14.37 -16.00
C GLY A 130 0.79 13.79 -14.79
N ASP A 131 0.71 12.46 -14.72
CA ASP A 131 0.01 11.74 -13.66
C ASP A 131 0.59 12.10 -12.28
N GLY A 132 -0.26 12.50 -11.33
CA GLY A 132 0.10 13.18 -10.08
C GLY A 132 0.90 12.36 -9.06
N HIS A 133 1.42 11.18 -9.44
CA HIS A 133 2.22 10.28 -8.61
C HIS A 133 3.73 10.44 -8.79
N LEU A 134 4.16 11.25 -9.77
CA LEU A 134 5.56 11.59 -9.98
C LEU A 134 5.80 13.03 -9.56
N LEU A 135 6.79 13.25 -8.71
CA LEU A 135 7.21 14.56 -8.23
C LEU A 135 8.69 14.76 -8.53
N LEU A 136 9.00 15.82 -9.26
CA LEU A 136 10.35 16.27 -9.57
C LEU A 136 10.73 17.36 -8.57
N VAL A 137 11.75 17.10 -7.76
CA VAL A 137 12.23 18.05 -6.74
C VAL A 137 13.66 18.47 -7.01
N ALA A 138 14.05 19.61 -6.44
CA ALA A 138 15.35 20.21 -6.66
C ALA A 138 16.51 19.27 -6.29
N PHE A 139 17.59 19.29 -7.06
CA PHE A 139 18.78 18.48 -6.80
C PHE A 139 19.81 19.31 -6.02
N ASP A 140 19.63 19.36 -4.70
CA ASP A 140 20.50 20.09 -3.78
C ASP A 140 20.63 19.36 -2.42
N ALA A 141 21.52 19.86 -1.57
CA ALA A 141 21.85 19.27 -0.28
C ALA A 141 20.67 19.24 0.71
N ASP A 142 19.88 20.32 0.77
CA ASP A 142 18.72 20.43 1.67
C ASP A 142 17.64 19.43 1.27
N THR A 143 17.34 19.34 -0.02
CA THR A 143 16.40 18.37 -0.56
C THR A 143 16.88 16.94 -0.34
N ALA A 144 18.17 16.66 -0.57
CA ALA A 144 18.77 15.36 -0.32
C ALA A 144 18.67 14.95 1.16
N GLU A 145 18.87 15.88 2.10
CA GLU A 145 18.72 15.62 3.53
C GLU A 145 17.26 15.33 3.90
N ARG A 146 16.31 16.14 3.41
CA ARG A 146 14.87 15.91 3.64
C ARG A 146 14.41 14.55 3.13
N LEU A 147 14.77 14.20 1.89
CA LEU A 147 14.38 12.92 1.29
C LEU A 147 14.96 11.71 2.04
N GLN A 148 16.16 11.83 2.60
CA GLN A 148 16.77 10.76 3.41
C GLN A 148 16.09 10.58 4.78
N ASN A 149 15.55 11.66 5.35
CA ASN A 149 14.86 11.63 6.64
C ASN A 149 13.35 11.42 6.51
N LEU A 150 12.82 11.43 5.28
CA LEU A 150 11.39 11.28 5.02
C LEU A 150 10.94 9.84 5.29
N LYS A 151 10.02 9.68 6.23
CA LYS A 151 9.48 8.35 6.57
C LYS A 151 8.73 7.77 5.37
N GLY A 152 9.06 6.52 5.02
CA GLY A 152 8.42 5.82 3.90
C GLY A 152 9.08 6.08 2.54
N ALA A 153 10.06 6.98 2.46
CA ALA A 153 10.90 7.13 1.28
C ALA A 153 11.99 6.04 1.24
N ASP A 154 12.15 5.39 0.09
CA ASP A 154 13.28 4.52 -0.19
C ASP A 154 14.10 5.11 -1.34
N LEU A 155 15.37 5.43 -1.08
CA LEU A 155 16.29 5.92 -2.10
C LEU A 155 16.88 4.72 -2.85
N ASP A 156 16.75 4.70 -4.17
CA ASP A 156 17.49 3.73 -4.96
C ASP A 156 19.01 3.98 -4.90
N ASP A 157 19.80 3.03 -5.41
CA ASP A 157 21.26 3.11 -5.33
C ASP A 157 21.83 4.40 -5.96
N PRO A 158 21.37 4.81 -7.17
CA PRO A 158 21.74 6.10 -7.75
C PRO A 158 21.42 7.30 -6.84
N ALA A 159 20.17 7.41 -6.34
CA ALA A 159 19.77 8.53 -5.51
C ALA A 159 20.55 8.57 -4.20
N ARG A 160 20.83 7.42 -3.61
CA ARG A 160 21.62 7.29 -2.38
C ARG A 160 23.07 7.72 -2.59
N ALA A 161 23.66 7.38 -3.73
CA ALA A 161 25.00 7.82 -4.09
C ALA A 161 25.08 9.35 -4.26
N CYS A 162 24.17 9.92 -5.06
CA CYS A 162 24.10 11.36 -5.29
C CYS A 162 23.82 12.15 -4.00
N ALA A 163 22.88 11.70 -3.18
CA ALA A 163 22.54 12.34 -1.91
C ALA A 163 23.71 12.37 -0.92
N ARG A 164 24.65 11.43 -1.02
CA ARG A 164 25.88 11.42 -0.22
C ARG A 164 26.93 12.41 -0.75
N GLU A 165 27.00 12.61 -2.06
CA GLU A 165 27.94 13.57 -2.67
C GLU A 165 27.51 15.03 -2.49
N LEU A 166 26.22 15.28 -2.29
CA LEU A 166 25.67 16.61 -2.03
C LEU A 166 25.87 17.11 -0.59
N ARG A 167 26.36 16.26 0.33
CA ARG A 167 26.68 16.63 1.73
C ARG A 167 28.09 17.17 1.85
#